data_AF-A0A0V1A632-F1
#
_entry.id   AF-A0A0V1A632-F1
#
_cell.length_a   1.000
_cell.length_b   1.000
_cell.length_c   1.000
_cell.angle_alpha   90.00
_cell.angle_beta   90.00
_cell.angle_gamma   90.00
#
_symmetry.space_group_name_H-M   'P 1'
#
loop_
_entity.id
_entity.type
_entity.pdbx_description
1 polymer ?
#
loop_
_entity_poly.entity_id
_entity_poly.type
_entity_poly.pdbx_seq_one_letter_code
_entity_poly.pdbx_strand_id
1 'polypeptide(L)'
;LIKVSFLFNHKILDDTDEKLTESDSSNLSLYSSTNSVLPRTIHMELEKHNLCSNEGSDNSDERLYMHLRILDRIRKLKAFAENNPLPFTDYYCVLHFECTCATESSGKTYSNEIIEFSSLFIHASTAKVLSRFHSYCRPVINPVLSEFCTRSTGIRQENVESAPVFPEVFKHFLQWIKIETDGKSVAFVTDGNEDIATYLQKQLLYFNLDIPKELRSWIDLKKAFSDILRVNLLKLSEMLDVIGLNLECTKHCGMDDAKNISRIVI
;
A
#
# COMPACT_ATOMS: atom_id res chain seq x y z
N LEU A 1 8.56 -3.41 -26.02
CA LEU A 1 7.63 -2.57 -25.25
C LEU A 1 6.51 -2.11 -26.19
N ILE A 2 5.26 -2.49 -25.91
CA ILE A 2 4.11 -2.06 -26.72
C ILE A 2 3.77 -0.62 -26.33
N LYS A 3 3.75 0.31 -27.29
CA LYS A 3 3.14 1.63 -27.06
C LYS A 3 1.63 1.39 -26.94
N VAL A 4 0.96 1.98 -25.96
CA VAL A 4 -0.51 1.89 -25.87
C VAL A 4 -1.15 2.35 -27.18
N SER A 5 -0.55 3.36 -27.82
CA SER A 5 -0.92 3.86 -29.15
C SER A 5 -0.84 2.83 -30.29
N PHE A 6 -0.10 1.73 -30.09
CA PHE A 6 0.05 0.65 -31.07
C PHE A 6 -1.12 -0.34 -31.02
N LEU A 7 -1.72 -0.53 -29.84
CA LEU A 7 -2.90 -1.39 -29.66
C LEU A 7 -4.21 -0.61 -29.73
N PHE A 8 -4.20 0.67 -29.35
CA PHE A 8 -5.39 1.52 -29.31
C PHE A 8 -5.07 2.81 -30.08
N ASN A 9 -5.94 3.16 -31.05
CA ASN A 9 -5.66 4.10 -32.14
C ASN A 9 -5.15 5.49 -31.69
N HIS A 10 -4.48 6.20 -32.60
CA HIS A 10 -3.66 7.42 -32.44
C HIS A 10 -4.32 8.71 -31.88
N LYS A 11 -5.48 8.64 -31.21
CA LYS A 11 -6.15 9.80 -30.58
C LYS A 11 -5.76 10.05 -29.12
N ILE A 12 -4.62 9.53 -28.67
CA ILE A 12 -4.00 9.94 -27.40
C ILE A 12 -3.33 11.29 -27.66
N LEU A 13 -4.16 12.34 -27.78
CA LEU A 13 -3.74 13.72 -27.57
C LEU A 13 -3.42 13.88 -26.08
N ASP A 14 -2.42 14.70 -25.80
CA ASP A 14 -1.83 14.96 -24.49
C ASP A 14 -2.83 14.89 -23.32
N ASP A 15 -2.39 14.17 -22.28
CA ASP A 15 -3.00 14.07 -20.95
C ASP A 15 -3.41 15.48 -20.46
N THR A 16 -4.69 15.83 -20.66
CA THR A 16 -5.34 16.93 -19.96
C THR A 16 -6.30 16.31 -18.93
N ASP A 17 -5.86 16.32 -17.68
CA ASP A 17 -6.65 16.36 -16.44
C ASP A 17 -8.04 15.69 -16.42
N GLU A 18 -8.15 14.39 -16.67
CA GLU A 18 -9.33 13.62 -16.24
C GLU A 18 -8.96 12.52 -15.23
N LYS A 19 -9.39 12.73 -13.98
CA LYS A 19 -9.58 11.67 -13.00
C LYS A 19 -10.76 10.82 -13.50
N LEU A 20 -10.53 9.53 -13.75
CA LEU A 20 -11.62 8.59 -13.98
C LEU A 20 -12.41 8.45 -12.68
N THR A 21 -13.52 9.17 -12.56
CA THR A 21 -14.50 8.98 -11.49
C THR A 21 -15.60 8.04 -11.96
N GLU A 22 -16.27 7.35 -11.04
CA GLU A 22 -17.40 6.43 -11.32
C GLU A 22 -18.56 7.06 -12.13
N SER A 23 -18.55 8.38 -12.35
CA SER A 23 -19.52 9.06 -13.21
C SER A 23 -19.17 9.10 -14.71
N ASP A 24 -18.02 8.58 -15.13
CA ASP A 24 -17.53 8.65 -16.53
C ASP A 24 -18.21 7.68 -17.50
N SER A 25 -19.49 7.36 -17.26
CA SER A 25 -20.37 6.74 -18.26
C SER A 25 -20.54 7.59 -19.53
N SER A 26 -20.11 8.86 -19.51
CA SER A 26 -20.03 9.74 -20.69
C SER A 26 -18.76 9.56 -21.52
N ASN A 27 -17.70 8.91 -21.00
CA ASN A 27 -16.50 8.58 -21.77
C ASN A 27 -16.68 7.34 -22.66
N LEU A 28 -17.84 6.67 -22.61
CA LEU A 28 -18.25 5.57 -23.52
C LEU A 28 -18.05 5.90 -25.02
N SER A 29 -18.03 7.18 -25.40
CA SER A 29 -17.82 7.60 -26.79
C SER A 29 -16.35 7.66 -27.24
N LEU A 30 -15.38 7.73 -26.33
CA LEU A 30 -13.96 7.57 -26.67
C LEU A 30 -13.60 6.11 -26.91
N TYR A 31 -14.31 5.19 -26.25
CA TYR A 31 -14.07 3.74 -26.31
C TYR A 31 -14.70 3.07 -27.54
N SER A 32 -15.67 3.70 -28.21
CA SER A 32 -16.37 3.14 -29.37
C SER A 32 -15.61 3.26 -30.71
N SER A 33 -14.41 3.86 -30.70
CA SER A 33 -13.56 4.01 -31.89
C SER A 33 -12.60 2.83 -32.11
N THR A 34 -12.94 1.64 -31.62
CA THR A 34 -12.22 0.40 -31.92
C THR A 34 -12.57 -0.08 -33.33
N ASN A 35 -11.79 0.30 -34.33
CA ASN A 35 -11.72 -0.49 -35.55
C ASN A 35 -10.47 -1.39 -35.52
N SER A 36 -10.75 -2.70 -35.45
CA SER A 36 -9.94 -3.88 -35.79
C SER A 36 -8.68 -4.20 -34.97
N VAL A 37 -8.77 -4.31 -33.64
CA VAL A 37 -7.93 -5.30 -32.95
C VAL A 37 -8.71 -6.61 -32.97
N LEU A 38 -8.14 -7.66 -33.55
CA LEU A 38 -8.81 -8.96 -33.62
C LEU A 38 -9.07 -9.44 -32.17
N PRO A 39 -10.27 -9.94 -31.81
CA PRO A 39 -10.55 -10.43 -30.46
C PRO A 39 -9.52 -11.43 -29.93
N ARG A 40 -8.89 -12.20 -30.83
CA ARG A 40 -7.76 -13.09 -30.50
C ARG A 40 -6.52 -12.36 -29.99
N THR A 41 -6.18 -11.20 -30.54
CA THR A 41 -5.03 -10.39 -30.11
C THR A 41 -5.24 -9.81 -28.71
N ILE A 42 -6.45 -9.33 -28.43
CA ILE A 42 -6.85 -8.90 -27.08
C ILE A 42 -6.72 -10.07 -26.11
N HIS A 43 -7.28 -11.24 -26.46
CA HIS A 43 -7.24 -12.41 -25.61
C HIS A 43 -5.80 -12.88 -25.33
N MET A 44 -4.93 -12.93 -26.35
CA MET A 44 -3.52 -13.28 -26.19
C MET A 44 -2.77 -12.30 -25.27
N GLU A 45 -3.04 -11.00 -25.37
CA GLU A 45 -2.37 -10.02 -24.52
C GLU A 45 -2.95 -10.06 -23.10
N LEU A 46 -4.24 -10.31 -22.92
CA LEU A 46 -4.85 -10.59 -21.60
C LEU A 46 -4.23 -11.82 -20.95
N GLU A 47 -4.06 -12.93 -21.68
CA GLU A 47 -3.42 -14.15 -21.17
C GLU A 47 -1.98 -13.87 -20.74
N LYS A 48 -1.22 -13.16 -21.58
CA LYS A 48 0.17 -12.79 -21.31
C LYS A 48 0.34 -11.91 -20.07
N HIS A 49 -0.65 -11.08 -19.74
CA HIS A 49 -0.67 -10.24 -18.54
C HIS A 49 -1.49 -10.83 -17.39
N ASN A 50 -1.93 -12.09 -17.49
CA ASN A 50 -2.75 -12.77 -16.48
C ASN A 50 -4.07 -12.05 -16.14
N LEU A 51 -4.68 -11.36 -17.11
CA LEU A 51 -5.92 -10.59 -16.94
C LEU A 51 -7.18 -11.35 -17.37
N CYS A 52 -7.06 -12.60 -17.81
CA CYS A 52 -8.21 -13.42 -18.22
C CYS A 52 -9.18 -13.67 -17.07
N SER A 53 -10.46 -13.36 -17.27
CA SER A 53 -11.57 -13.72 -16.37
C SER A 53 -12.47 -14.78 -17.00
N ASN A 54 -13.11 -15.60 -16.16
CA ASN A 54 -14.14 -16.56 -16.58
C ASN A 54 -15.49 -15.91 -16.91
N GLU A 55 -15.65 -14.61 -16.65
CA GLU A 55 -16.87 -13.85 -16.92
C GLU A 55 -16.82 -13.21 -18.32
N GLY A 56 -17.96 -13.29 -19.03
CA GLY A 56 -18.11 -13.05 -20.47
C GLY A 56 -17.58 -11.71 -21.01
N SER A 57 -17.42 -11.67 -22.34
CA SER A 57 -16.60 -10.77 -23.15
C SER A 57 -16.90 -9.26 -23.14
N ASP A 58 -17.73 -8.74 -22.24
CA ASP A 58 -18.21 -7.36 -22.35
C ASP A 58 -17.27 -6.30 -21.76
N ASN A 59 -16.17 -6.68 -21.10
CA ASN A 59 -15.20 -5.70 -20.59
C ASN A 59 -13.70 -6.04 -20.69
N SER A 60 -13.34 -6.94 -21.60
CA SER A 60 -11.95 -7.37 -21.79
C SER A 60 -11.04 -6.27 -22.37
N ASP A 61 -11.59 -5.44 -23.26
CA ASP A 61 -10.84 -4.38 -23.95
C ASP A 61 -10.49 -3.23 -23.01
N GLU A 62 -11.43 -2.82 -22.15
CA GLU A 62 -11.22 -1.76 -21.15
C GLU A 62 -10.17 -2.18 -20.12
N ARG A 63 -10.25 -3.43 -19.62
CA ARG A 63 -9.28 -3.98 -18.67
C ARG A 63 -7.88 -4.03 -19.27
N LEU A 64 -7.76 -4.51 -20.51
CA LEU A 64 -6.47 -4.55 -21.21
C LEU A 64 -5.93 -3.13 -21.45
N TYR A 65 -6.78 -2.20 -21.90
CA TYR A 65 -6.40 -0.81 -22.10
C TYR A 65 -5.88 -0.15 -20.83
N MET A 66 -6.64 -0.26 -19.73
CA MET A 66 -6.27 0.30 -18.43
C MET A 66 -4.95 -0.26 -17.93
N HIS A 67 -4.75 -1.58 -18.01
CA HIS A 67 -3.49 -2.21 -17.66
C HIS A 67 -2.31 -1.66 -18.47
N LEU A 68 -2.44 -1.59 -19.79
CA LEU A 68 -1.38 -1.10 -20.66
C LEU A 68 -1.07 0.39 -20.44
N ARG A 69 -2.09 1.21 -20.16
CA ARG A 69 -1.93 2.63 -19.79
C ARG A 69 -1.14 2.77 -18.49
N ILE A 70 -1.45 1.96 -17.48
CA ILE A 70 -0.72 1.95 -16.21
C ILE A 70 0.74 1.54 -16.43
N LEU A 71 1.00 0.46 -17.19
CA LEU A 71 2.36 0.02 -17.52
C LEU A 71 3.17 1.10 -18.27
N ASP A 72 2.54 1.84 -19.19
CA ASP A 72 3.19 2.95 -19.88
C ASP A 72 3.52 4.11 -18.93
N ARG A 73 2.61 4.40 -17.98
CA ARG A 73 2.83 5.43 -16.96
C ARG A 73 3.95 5.06 -16.00
N ILE A 74 3.99 3.82 -15.50
CA ILE A 74 5.08 3.29 -14.67
C ILE A 74 6.42 3.41 -15.40
N ARG A 75 6.46 3.04 -16.68
CA ARG A 75 7.66 3.17 -17.51
C ARG A 75 8.14 4.61 -17.62
N LYS A 76 7.22 5.56 -17.89
CA LYS A 76 7.54 7.00 -17.95
C LYS A 76 8.07 7.52 -16.61
N LEU A 77 7.46 7.10 -15.50
CA LEU A 77 7.90 7.46 -14.15
C LEU A 77 9.29 6.90 -13.83
N LYS A 78 9.57 5.64 -14.19
CA LYS A 78 10.91 5.04 -14.05
C LYS A 78 11.96 5.81 -14.85
N ALA A 79 11.68 6.11 -16.11
CA ALA A 79 12.57 6.93 -16.94
C ALA A 79 12.76 8.35 -16.37
N PHE A 80 11.71 8.95 -15.81
CA PHE A 80 11.83 10.25 -15.13
C PHE A 80 12.73 10.15 -13.89
N ALA A 81 12.56 9.12 -13.06
CA ALA A 81 13.35 8.89 -11.85
C ALA A 81 14.84 8.64 -12.17
N GLU A 82 15.14 7.84 -13.21
CA GLU A 82 16.51 7.62 -13.69
C GLU A 82 17.22 8.93 -14.09
N ASN A 83 16.47 9.90 -14.62
CA ASN A 83 16.98 11.21 -15.01
C ASN A 83 16.92 12.27 -13.88
N ASN A 84 16.25 11.97 -12.76
CA ASN A 84 16.07 12.87 -11.61
C ASN A 84 16.35 12.12 -10.30
N PRO A 85 17.63 11.77 -10.02
CA PRO A 85 17.99 10.82 -8.97
C PRO A 85 17.94 11.38 -7.54
N LEU A 86 17.53 12.64 -7.36
CA LEU A 86 17.49 13.30 -6.05
C LEU A 86 16.07 13.21 -5.48
N PRO A 87 15.79 12.24 -4.57
CA PRO A 87 14.50 12.17 -3.91
C PRO A 87 14.31 13.35 -2.94
N PHE A 88 13.05 13.67 -2.64
CA PHE A 88 12.70 14.71 -1.67
C PHE A 88 13.08 14.36 -0.22
N THR A 89 13.32 13.09 0.06
CA THR A 89 13.78 12.58 1.36
C THR A 89 14.88 11.55 1.16
N ASP A 90 15.75 11.39 2.14
CA ASP A 90 16.85 10.41 2.10
C ASP A 90 16.33 8.98 2.30
N TYR A 91 15.27 8.83 3.11
CA TYR A 91 14.74 7.54 3.51
C TYR A 91 13.21 7.49 3.53
N TYR A 92 12.67 6.31 3.24
CA TYR A 92 11.30 5.97 3.58
C TYR A 92 11.29 4.98 4.74
N CYS A 93 10.35 5.14 5.66
CA CYS A 93 10.06 4.14 6.68
C CYS A 93 8.62 3.65 6.50
N VAL A 94 8.48 2.46 5.91
CA VAL A 94 7.19 1.79 5.82
C VAL A 94 6.81 1.30 7.21
N LEU A 95 5.60 1.61 7.65
CA LEU A 95 5.07 1.26 8.96
C LEU A 95 3.72 0.56 8.80
N HIS A 96 3.52 -0.50 9.58
CA HIS A 96 2.25 -1.24 9.67
C HIS A 96 2.06 -1.78 11.09
N PHE A 97 0.85 -1.63 11.61
CA PHE A 97 0.45 -2.18 12.90
C PHE A 97 -0.59 -3.30 12.76
N GLU A 98 -0.42 -4.35 13.56
CA GLU A 98 -1.56 -5.18 13.94
C GLU A 98 -2.10 -4.72 15.29
N CYS A 99 -3.42 -4.73 15.44
CA CYS A 99 -4.08 -4.31 16.66
C CYS A 99 -5.03 -5.39 17.21
N THR A 100 -5.28 -5.34 18.52
CA THR A 100 -6.38 -6.11 19.12
C THR A 100 -7.69 -5.75 18.41
N CYS A 101 -8.52 -6.76 18.14
CA CYS A 101 -9.83 -6.57 17.52
C CYS A 101 -10.81 -7.65 17.98
N ALA A 102 -12.10 -7.44 17.80
CA ALA A 102 -13.14 -8.42 18.07
C ALA A 102 -14.33 -8.23 17.13
N THR A 103 -15.12 -9.27 16.92
CA THR A 103 -16.41 -9.16 16.24
C THR A 103 -17.35 -8.32 17.10
N GLU A 104 -17.78 -7.17 16.59
CA GLU A 104 -18.72 -6.31 17.31
C GLU A 104 -20.08 -7.02 17.46
N SER A 105 -20.56 -7.12 18.69
CA SER A 105 -21.91 -7.63 19.00
C SER A 105 -22.89 -6.53 19.41
N SER A 106 -22.47 -5.25 19.51
CA SER A 106 -23.32 -4.21 20.12
C SER A 106 -23.04 -2.75 19.73
N GLY A 107 -22.46 -2.45 18.56
CA GLY A 107 -22.30 -1.07 18.08
C GLY A 107 -21.42 -0.16 18.97
N LYS A 108 -20.56 -0.76 19.79
CA LYS A 108 -19.54 -0.06 20.58
C LYS A 108 -18.20 -0.19 19.86
N THR A 109 -17.51 0.94 19.69
CA THR A 109 -16.15 0.99 19.19
C THR A 109 -15.22 0.14 20.06
N TYR A 110 -14.60 -0.88 19.47
CA TYR A 110 -13.59 -1.68 20.16
C TYR A 110 -12.35 -0.83 20.47
N SER A 111 -11.84 -0.91 21.69
CA SER A 111 -10.61 -0.21 22.10
C SER A 111 -9.38 -0.98 21.60
N ASN A 112 -9.04 -0.76 20.33
CA ASN A 112 -7.87 -1.37 19.70
C ASN A 112 -6.58 -0.93 20.41
N GLU A 113 -5.69 -1.89 20.64
CA GLU A 113 -4.33 -1.69 21.12
C GLU A 113 -3.36 -2.30 20.12
N ILE A 114 -2.24 -1.62 19.86
CA ILE A 114 -1.17 -2.15 18.99
C ILE A 114 -0.59 -3.40 19.64
N ILE A 115 -0.54 -4.50 18.89
CA ILE A 115 -0.01 -5.81 19.32
C ILE A 115 1.15 -6.31 18.44
N GLU A 116 1.34 -5.73 17.25
CA GLU A 116 2.53 -5.92 16.43
C GLU A 116 2.95 -4.59 15.82
N PHE A 117 4.25 -4.31 15.88
CA PHE A 117 4.87 -3.11 15.35
C PHE A 117 5.88 -3.54 14.28
N SER A 118 5.54 -3.33 13.01
CA SER A 118 6.38 -3.71 11.88
C SER A 118 6.82 -2.50 11.09
N SER A 119 8.11 -2.41 10.78
CA SER A 119 8.61 -1.35 9.92
C SER A 119 9.81 -1.78 9.07
N LEU A 120 9.88 -1.25 7.85
CA LEU A 120 11.00 -1.41 6.92
C LEU A 120 11.60 -0.07 6.56
N PHE A 121 12.92 0.05 6.70
CA PHE A 121 13.67 1.25 6.38
C PHE A 121 14.30 1.13 5.00
N ILE A 122 14.04 2.12 4.13
CA ILE A 122 14.36 2.07 2.70
C ILE A 122 15.19 3.29 2.34
N HIS A 123 16.32 3.07 1.67
CA HIS A 123 17.11 4.15 1.07
C HIS A 123 16.41 4.67 -0.18
N ALA A 124 16.03 5.95 -0.20
CA ALA A 124 15.21 6.52 -1.26
C ALA A 124 15.90 6.50 -2.63
N SER A 125 17.19 6.87 -2.71
CA SER A 125 17.91 6.89 -4.00
C SER A 125 18.24 5.50 -4.57
N THR A 126 18.51 4.50 -3.72
CA THR A 126 18.88 3.16 -4.20
C THR A 126 17.70 2.19 -4.26
N ALA A 127 16.54 2.59 -3.72
CA ALA A 127 15.36 1.76 -3.56
C ALA A 127 15.67 0.40 -2.89
N LYS A 128 16.54 0.42 -1.86
CA LYS A 128 16.95 -0.78 -1.12
C LYS A 128 16.43 -0.72 0.30
N VAL A 129 15.82 -1.82 0.75
CA VAL A 129 15.57 -2.05 2.17
C VAL A 129 16.92 -2.22 2.87
N LEU A 130 17.19 -1.37 3.86
CA LEU A 130 18.45 -1.37 4.62
C LEU A 130 18.33 -2.18 5.90
N SER A 131 17.21 -2.05 6.59
CA SER A 131 16.98 -2.61 7.91
C SER A 131 15.49 -2.75 8.20
N ARG A 132 15.16 -3.41 9.32
CA ARG A 132 13.78 -3.62 9.76
C ARG A 132 13.67 -3.47 11.26
N PHE A 133 12.51 -2.99 11.71
CA PHE A 133 12.08 -3.04 13.09
C PHE A 133 10.88 -3.97 13.21
N HIS A 134 10.90 -4.84 14.22
CA HIS A 134 9.80 -5.74 14.53
C HIS A 134 9.70 -5.89 16.04
N SER A 135 8.48 -5.77 16.57
CA SER A 135 8.20 -6.08 17.96
C SER A 135 6.75 -6.43 18.15
N TYR A 136 6.46 -7.48 18.92
CA TYR A 136 5.13 -7.62 19.50
C TYR A 136 4.95 -6.63 20.66
N CYS A 137 3.71 -6.25 20.91
CA CYS A 137 3.33 -5.35 22.00
C CYS A 137 2.31 -6.06 22.89
N ARG A 138 2.52 -6.00 24.21
CA ARG A 138 1.55 -6.54 25.17
C ARG A 138 0.40 -5.55 25.38
N PRO A 139 -0.86 -5.92 25.05
CA PRO A 139 -2.02 -5.10 25.34
C PRO A 139 -2.30 -5.07 26.86
N VAL A 140 -2.80 -3.94 27.35
CA VAL A 140 -3.07 -3.68 28.77
C VAL A 140 -4.57 -3.53 29.03
N ILE A 141 -5.33 -2.97 28.08
CA ILE A 141 -6.79 -2.81 28.18
C ILE A 141 -7.48 -4.14 27.93
N ASN A 142 -7.11 -4.83 26.84
CA ASN A 142 -7.64 -6.11 26.41
C ASN A 142 -6.50 -7.15 26.33
N PRO A 143 -5.95 -7.61 27.47
CA PRO A 143 -4.76 -8.45 27.52
C PRO A 143 -4.96 -9.85 26.91
N VAL A 144 -6.21 -10.31 26.79
CA VAL A 144 -6.56 -11.59 26.17
C VAL A 144 -7.05 -11.34 24.76
N LEU A 145 -6.32 -11.85 23.76
CA LEU A 145 -6.69 -11.74 22.36
C LEU A 145 -7.98 -12.50 22.07
N SER A 146 -8.87 -11.90 21.29
CA SER A 146 -10.06 -12.60 20.81
C SER A 146 -9.68 -13.69 19.80
N GLU A 147 -10.54 -14.70 19.64
CA GLU A 147 -10.36 -15.72 18.61
C GLU A 147 -10.39 -15.10 17.20
N PHE A 148 -11.20 -14.05 17.01
CA PHE A 148 -11.23 -13.30 15.76
C PHE A 148 -9.87 -12.65 15.50
N CYS A 149 -9.31 -11.93 16.46
CA CYS A 149 -7.99 -11.28 16.33
C CYS A 149 -6.90 -12.30 15.99
N THR A 150 -6.83 -13.38 16.77
CA THR A 150 -5.84 -14.45 16.56
C THR A 150 -5.95 -15.08 15.15
N ARG A 151 -7.18 -15.26 14.66
CA ARG A 151 -7.41 -15.84 13.32
C ARG A 151 -7.05 -14.87 12.20
N SER A 152 -7.38 -13.60 12.37
CA SER A 152 -7.14 -12.55 11.37
C SER A 152 -5.66 -12.26 11.24
N THR A 153 -4.97 -12.00 12.35
CA THR A 153 -3.56 -11.57 12.36
C THR A 153 -2.58 -12.75 12.40
N GLY A 154 -3.03 -13.92 12.87
CA GLY A 154 -2.15 -15.06 13.14
C GLY A 154 -1.32 -14.92 14.43
N ILE A 155 -1.42 -13.81 15.14
CA ILE A 155 -0.71 -13.55 16.40
C ILE A 155 -1.37 -14.36 17.51
N ARG A 156 -0.57 -15.14 18.23
CA ARG A 156 -1.03 -15.97 19.34
C ARG A 156 -0.89 -15.23 20.66
N GLN A 157 -1.69 -15.64 21.64
CA GLN A 157 -1.65 -15.09 23.00
C GLN A 157 -0.22 -15.11 23.60
N GLU A 158 0.52 -16.20 23.40
CA GLU A 158 1.91 -16.36 23.86
C GLU A 158 2.88 -15.30 23.28
N ASN A 159 2.61 -14.79 22.07
CA ASN A 159 3.42 -13.75 21.44
C ASN A 159 3.28 -12.40 22.18
N VAL A 160 2.08 -12.06 22.64
CA VAL A 160 1.81 -10.78 23.31
C VAL A 160 2.04 -10.84 24.82
N GLU A 161 1.86 -11.98 25.47
CA GLU A 161 2.05 -12.10 26.93
C GLU A 161 3.50 -11.86 27.36
N SER A 162 4.43 -12.37 26.57
CA SER A 162 5.88 -12.25 26.79
C SER A 162 6.47 -10.94 26.24
N ALA A 163 5.66 -10.16 25.50
CA ALA A 163 6.10 -8.93 24.87
C ALA A 163 6.22 -7.75 25.87
N PRO A 164 7.10 -6.78 25.57
CA PRO A 164 7.10 -5.48 26.24
C PRO A 164 5.78 -4.72 25.99
N VAL A 165 5.45 -3.81 26.90
CA VAL A 165 4.31 -2.88 26.73
C VAL A 165 4.66 -1.76 25.75
N PHE A 166 3.65 -1.16 25.14
CA PHE A 166 3.83 -0.18 24.07
C PHE A 166 4.84 0.95 24.36
N PRO A 167 4.89 1.61 25.54
CA PRO A 167 5.86 2.69 25.78
C PRO A 167 7.32 2.24 25.60
N GLU A 168 7.63 1.00 25.96
CA GLU A 168 8.97 0.43 25.79
C GLU A 168 9.27 0.14 24.32
N VAL A 169 8.33 -0.50 23.61
CA VAL A 169 8.46 -0.76 22.17
C VAL A 169 8.63 0.55 21.39
N PHE A 170 7.80 1.54 21.69
CA PHE A 170 7.83 2.83 21.01
C PHE A 170 9.14 3.57 21.27
N LYS A 171 9.68 3.51 22.50
CA LYS A 171 11.00 4.05 22.80
C LYS A 171 12.09 3.37 21.97
N HIS A 172 12.08 2.04 21.86
CA HIS A 172 13.04 1.30 21.03
C HIS A 172 12.90 1.65 19.55
N PHE A 173 11.67 1.81 19.05
CA PHE A 173 11.39 2.24 17.69
C PHE A 173 11.97 3.63 17.38
N LEU A 174 11.76 4.61 18.26
CA LEU A 174 12.31 5.96 18.07
C LEU A 174 13.84 5.99 18.14
N GLN A 175 14.44 5.17 19.00
CA GLN A 175 15.89 5.00 19.04
C GLN A 175 16.42 4.39 17.73
N TRP A 176 15.73 3.36 17.22
CA TRP A 176 16.07 2.72 15.96
C TRP A 176 15.99 3.73 14.79
N ILE A 177 14.88 4.47 14.64
CA ILE A 177 14.74 5.51 13.60
C ILE A 177 15.86 6.55 13.69
N LYS A 178 16.19 7.00 14.90
CA LYS A 178 17.26 7.99 15.09
C LYS A 178 18.63 7.47 14.65
N ILE A 179 18.92 6.19 14.89
CA ILE A 179 20.18 5.54 14.48
C ILE A 179 20.22 5.36 12.96
N GLU A 180 19.15 4.83 12.38
CA GLU A 180 19.07 4.52 10.94
C GLU A 180 19.11 5.78 10.08
N THR A 181 18.48 6.86 10.53
CA THR A 181 18.48 8.13 9.79
C THR A 181 19.80 8.89 9.90
N ASP A 182 20.55 8.73 10.99
CA ASP A 182 21.80 9.47 11.25
C ASP A 182 21.66 10.99 10.98
N GLY A 183 20.53 11.56 11.42
CA GLY A 183 20.21 12.98 11.26
C GLY A 183 19.69 13.41 9.87
N LYS A 184 19.58 12.49 8.91
CA LYS A 184 18.98 12.73 7.60
C LYS A 184 17.45 12.66 7.64
N SER A 185 16.81 13.06 6.55
CA SER A 185 15.36 13.10 6.46
C SER A 185 14.74 11.71 6.29
N VAL A 186 13.55 11.51 6.84
CA VAL A 186 12.74 10.30 6.65
C VAL A 186 11.28 10.67 6.44
N ALA A 187 10.63 10.00 5.49
CA ALA A 187 9.18 10.03 5.33
C ALA A 187 8.56 8.69 5.73
N PHE A 188 7.59 8.71 6.64
CA PHE A 188 6.82 7.52 6.98
C PHE A 188 5.80 7.21 5.87
N VAL A 189 5.57 5.92 5.62
CA VAL A 189 4.62 5.42 4.62
C VAL A 189 3.74 4.35 5.26
N THR A 190 2.43 4.43 5.05
CA THR A 190 1.44 3.48 5.60
C THR A 190 0.42 3.08 4.51
N ASP A 191 -0.23 1.92 4.66
CA ASP A 191 -1.33 1.50 3.77
C ASP A 191 -2.65 2.17 4.20
N GLY A 192 -2.80 3.45 3.85
CA GLY A 192 -3.92 4.27 4.30
C GLY A 192 -3.56 5.10 5.53
N ASN A 193 -4.57 5.59 6.24
CA ASN A 193 -4.37 6.53 7.36
C ASN A 193 -4.47 5.89 8.75
N GLU A 194 -5.05 4.69 8.86
CA GLU A 194 -5.45 4.12 10.15
C GLU A 194 -4.27 3.90 11.11
N ASP A 195 -3.13 3.43 10.61
CA ASP A 195 -1.95 3.17 11.45
C ASP A 195 -1.55 4.37 12.30
N ILE A 196 -1.36 5.53 11.68
CA ILE A 196 -0.89 6.72 12.37
C ILE A 196 -2.06 7.56 12.89
N ALA A 197 -3.09 7.82 12.06
CA ALA A 197 -4.18 8.71 12.44
C ALA A 197 -5.11 8.11 13.51
N THR A 198 -5.19 6.77 13.59
CA THR A 198 -6.09 6.09 14.51
C THR A 198 -5.30 5.30 15.57
N TYR A 199 -4.56 4.27 15.18
CA TYR A 199 -4.01 3.30 16.13
C TYR A 199 -2.89 3.91 16.98
N LEU A 200 -1.89 4.53 16.34
CA LEU A 200 -0.79 5.17 17.06
C LEU A 200 -1.29 6.31 17.95
N GLN A 201 -2.18 7.18 17.45
CA GLN A 201 -2.71 8.30 18.24
C GLN A 201 -3.47 7.81 19.48
N LYS A 202 -4.35 6.82 19.34
CA LYS A 202 -5.07 6.23 20.48
C LYS A 202 -4.10 5.63 21.50
N GLN A 203 -3.08 4.91 21.03
CA GLN A 203 -2.12 4.25 21.90
C GLN A 203 -1.22 5.25 22.65
N LEU A 204 -0.77 6.30 21.98
CA LEU A 204 -0.03 7.41 22.59
C LEU A 204 -0.87 8.14 23.63
N LEU A 205 -2.13 8.46 23.30
CA LEU A 205 -3.06 9.11 24.22
C LEU A 205 -3.29 8.26 25.48
N TYR A 206 -3.50 6.95 25.33
CA TYR A 206 -3.71 6.05 26.46
C TYR A 206 -2.53 6.05 27.44
N PHE A 207 -1.29 6.10 26.92
CA PHE A 207 -0.08 6.14 27.73
C PHE A 207 0.41 7.55 28.09
N ASN A 208 -0.36 8.59 27.75
CA ASN A 208 0.00 10.00 27.94
C ASN A 208 1.38 10.34 27.36
N LEU A 209 1.61 9.92 26.11
CA LEU A 209 2.83 10.15 25.34
C LEU A 209 2.57 11.16 24.21
N ASP A 210 3.57 12.01 23.96
CA ASP A 210 3.53 12.95 22.84
C ASP A 210 3.78 12.26 21.50
N ILE A 211 3.16 12.77 20.43
CA ILE A 211 3.49 12.36 19.06
C ILE A 211 4.81 13.00 18.61
N PRO A 212 5.84 12.20 18.25
CA PRO A 212 7.10 12.69 17.72
C PRO A 212 6.89 13.48 16.44
N LYS A 213 7.71 14.52 16.20
CA LYS A 213 7.54 15.43 15.05
C LYS A 213 7.57 14.68 13.72
N GLU A 214 8.36 13.62 13.62
CA GLU A 214 8.57 12.82 12.42
C GLU A 214 7.31 12.02 12.06
N LEU A 215 6.48 11.66 13.04
CA LEU A 215 5.24 10.90 12.86
C LEU A 215 3.99 11.79 12.74
N ARG A 216 4.14 13.12 12.68
CA ARG A 216 3.02 14.06 12.49
C ARG A 216 2.58 14.20 11.04
N SER A 217 3.37 13.67 10.11
CA SER A 217 3.07 13.62 8.69
C SER A 217 3.56 12.30 8.13
N TRP A 218 2.79 11.71 7.23
CA TRP A 218 3.12 10.47 6.56
C TRP A 218 2.54 10.46 5.15
N ILE A 219 3.05 9.56 4.33
CA ILE A 219 2.55 9.25 3.00
C ILE A 219 1.49 8.16 3.14
N ASP A 220 0.25 8.49 2.81
CA ASP A 220 -0.82 7.52 2.57
C ASP A 220 -0.55 6.87 1.20
N LEU A 221 -0.06 5.62 1.21
CA LEU A 221 0.32 4.92 -0.01
C LEU A 221 -0.86 4.79 -0.97
N LYS A 222 -2.07 4.54 -0.47
CA LYS A 222 -3.26 4.32 -1.31
C LYS A 222 -3.61 5.57 -2.08
N LYS A 223 -3.57 6.73 -1.41
CA LYS A 223 -3.79 8.03 -2.05
C LYS A 223 -2.69 8.35 -3.06
N ALA A 224 -1.43 8.20 -2.65
CA ALA A 224 -0.29 8.45 -3.54
C ALA A 224 -0.37 7.57 -4.79
N PHE A 225 -0.64 6.27 -4.65
CA PHE A 225 -0.78 5.32 -5.73
C PHE A 225 -1.93 5.69 -6.68
N SER A 226 -3.11 5.98 -6.12
CA SER A 226 -4.29 6.42 -6.87
C SER A 226 -4.02 7.70 -7.67
N ASP A 227 -3.42 8.72 -7.04
CA ASP A 227 -3.13 9.99 -7.70
C ASP A 227 -2.03 9.87 -8.77
N ILE A 228 -0.97 9.08 -8.49
CA ILE A 228 0.16 8.86 -9.40
C ILE A 228 -0.27 8.05 -10.61
N LEU A 229 -1.03 6.96 -10.44
CA LEU A 229 -1.42 6.06 -11.52
C LEU A 229 -2.79 6.38 -12.14
N ARG A 230 -3.51 7.36 -11.59
CA ARG A 230 -4.86 7.78 -12.03
C ARG A 230 -5.86 6.62 -12.02
N VAL A 231 -5.86 5.88 -10.92
CA VAL A 231 -6.79 4.78 -10.63
C VAL A 231 -7.61 5.10 -9.39
N ASN A 232 -8.71 4.38 -9.17
CA ASN A 232 -9.47 4.48 -7.92
C ASN A 232 -8.61 4.04 -6.72
N LEU A 233 -9.09 4.33 -5.50
CA LEU A 233 -8.44 3.81 -4.29
C LEU A 233 -8.56 2.28 -4.28
N LEU A 234 -7.41 1.62 -4.13
CA LEU A 234 -7.28 0.16 -4.19
C LEU A 234 -6.79 -0.38 -2.85
N LYS A 235 -7.14 -1.64 -2.54
CA LYS A 235 -6.53 -2.39 -1.44
C LYS A 235 -5.10 -2.80 -1.79
N LEU A 236 -4.30 -3.16 -0.78
CA LEU A 236 -2.91 -3.58 -0.97
C LEU A 236 -2.73 -4.65 -2.06
N SER A 237 -3.54 -5.71 -2.04
CA SER A 237 -3.50 -6.78 -3.05
C SER A 237 -3.77 -6.26 -4.46
N GLU A 238 -4.77 -5.39 -4.60
CA GLU A 238 -5.17 -4.82 -5.89
C GLU A 238 -4.09 -3.87 -6.42
N MET A 239 -3.43 -3.09 -5.55
CA MET A 239 -2.30 -2.24 -5.94
C MET A 239 -1.13 -3.08 -6.47
N LEU A 240 -0.80 -4.19 -5.81
CA LEU A 240 0.23 -5.12 -6.26
C LEU A 240 -0.12 -5.72 -7.62
N ASP A 241 -1.35 -6.21 -7.78
CA ASP A 241 -1.83 -6.80 -9.03
C ASP A 241 -1.72 -5.81 -10.19
N VAL A 242 -2.10 -4.55 -9.96
CA VAL A 242 -2.02 -3.46 -10.95
C VAL A 242 -0.59 -3.20 -11.44
N ILE A 243 0.43 -3.36 -10.58
CA ILE A 243 1.84 -3.20 -10.96
C ILE A 243 2.50 -4.53 -11.36
N GLY A 244 1.73 -5.61 -11.47
CA GLY A 244 2.20 -6.92 -11.88
C GLY A 244 3.01 -7.68 -10.82
N LEU A 245 2.78 -7.37 -9.54
CA LEU A 245 3.37 -8.09 -8.41
C LEU A 245 2.31 -8.99 -7.76
N ASN A 246 2.73 -10.17 -7.33
CA ASN A 246 1.87 -11.03 -6.51
C ASN A 246 1.99 -10.63 -5.04
N LEU A 247 0.89 -10.75 -4.29
CA LEU A 247 0.91 -10.66 -2.83
C LEU A 247 1.82 -11.75 -2.25
N GLU A 248 2.82 -11.35 -1.49
CA GLU A 248 3.73 -12.27 -0.80
C GLU A 248 3.19 -12.57 0.60
N CYS A 249 3.16 -13.86 0.95
CA CYS A 249 2.65 -14.43 2.21
C CYS A 249 1.12 -14.40 2.38
N THR A 250 0.57 -15.46 3.00
CA THR A 250 -0.87 -15.66 3.22
C THR A 250 -1.15 -15.94 4.69
N LYS A 251 -1.15 -14.86 5.47
CA LYS A 251 -1.80 -14.61 6.78
C LYS A 251 -1.33 -13.22 7.21
N HIS A 252 -2.23 -12.36 7.71
CA HIS A 252 -1.98 -10.94 8.03
C HIS A 252 -0.96 -10.75 9.18
N CYS A 253 0.28 -11.14 8.92
CA CYS A 253 1.46 -10.86 9.71
C CYS A 253 1.89 -9.44 9.34
N GLY A 254 1.98 -8.55 10.31
CA GLY A 254 2.23 -7.14 10.03
C GLY A 254 3.56 -6.89 9.29
N MET A 255 4.55 -7.77 9.48
CA MET A 255 5.82 -7.69 8.76
C MET A 255 5.69 -8.07 7.28
N ASP A 256 4.79 -9.00 6.94
CA ASP A 256 4.57 -9.36 5.54
C ASP A 256 3.76 -8.27 4.81
N ASP A 257 2.81 -7.63 5.50
CA ASP A 257 2.14 -6.44 4.97
C ASP A 257 3.14 -5.29 4.76
N ALA A 258 4.01 -5.02 5.73
CA ALA A 258 5.09 -4.03 5.57
C ALA A 258 6.01 -4.34 4.36
N LYS A 259 6.33 -5.62 4.11
CA LYS A 259 7.09 -6.02 2.90
C LYS A 259 6.31 -5.72 1.63
N ASN A 260 5.04 -6.10 1.55
CA ASN A 260 4.20 -5.85 0.39
C ASN A 260 4.05 -4.35 0.10
N ILE A 261 3.84 -3.53 1.13
CA ILE A 261 3.82 -2.07 1.04
C ILE A 261 5.18 -1.56 0.51
N SER A 262 6.30 -2.05 1.05
CA SER A 262 7.64 -1.64 0.59
C SER A 262 7.92 -1.97 -0.87
N ARG A 263 7.35 -3.05 -1.40
CA ARG A 263 7.49 -3.45 -2.81
C ARG A 263 6.75 -2.50 -3.76
N ILE A 264 5.71 -1.81 -3.29
CA ILE A 264 5.02 -0.75 -4.04
C ILE A 264 5.78 0.57 -3.95
N VAL A 265 6.40 0.84 -2.79
CA VAL A 265 7.21 2.06 -2.56
C VAL A 265 8.49 2.08 -3.42
N ILE A 266 9.06 0.92 -3.72
CA ILE A 266 10.26 0.70 -4.55
C ILE A 266 9.93 0.74 -6.05
#